data_AF-A0AAQ4FK13-F1
#
_entry.id   AF-A0AAQ4FK13-F1
#
_cell.length_a   1.000
_cell.length_b   1.000
_cell.length_c   1.000
_cell.angle_alpha   90.00
_cell.angle_beta   90.00
_cell.angle_gamma   90.00
#
_symmetry.space_group_name_H-M   'P 1'
#
loop_
_entity.id
_entity.type
_entity.pdbx_description
1 polymer ?
#
loop_
_entity_poly.entity_id
_entity_poly.type
_entity_poly.pdbx_seq_one_letter_code
_entity_poly.pdbx_strand_id
1 'polypeptide(L)'
;MKKAWMIKLKMGKQPSASAVVCSKHFKKEDFVYPVYKTQGYKYRKLVPEAIPSVNLPVRPSDARRSHLGLTRQRQDDWEPPLVDEPQSPAAAVGKSGATPEAIEQESNLFFPAVQPADASSTAAAGCTSATVASGAAASPTTAEAVATGDASRAPRGRMALLERSLADENDYRAALLREEHGLRLQLMREDHNSILQERQEKKLLDIQKKKLEILEIEKQIKLEQLRRLREAPE
;
A
#
# COMPACT_ATOMS: atom_id res chain seq x y z
N MET A 1 2.16 -25.73 6.71
CA MET A 1 1.40 -24.55 6.23
C MET A 1 1.19 -24.47 4.71
N LYS A 2 2.24 -24.43 3.87
CA LYS A 2 2.12 -24.13 2.42
C LYS A 2 1.10 -25.00 1.67
N LYS A 3 1.03 -26.31 1.97
CA LYS A 3 0.04 -27.23 1.39
C LYS A 3 -1.41 -26.85 1.71
N ALA A 4 -1.70 -26.48 2.96
CA ALA A 4 -3.04 -26.05 3.37
C ALA A 4 -3.46 -24.76 2.66
N TRP A 5 -2.53 -23.81 2.48
CA TRP A 5 -2.78 -22.58 1.73
C TRP A 5 -3.06 -22.86 0.25
N MET A 6 -2.30 -23.76 -0.39
CA MET A 6 -2.57 -24.14 -1.78
C MET A 6 -3.95 -24.75 -1.96
N ILE A 7 -4.36 -25.65 -1.05
CA ILE A 7 -5.67 -26.30 -1.09
C ILE A 7 -6.78 -25.26 -0.92
N LYS A 8 -6.66 -24.36 0.05
CA LYS A 8 -7.70 -23.35 0.34
C LYS A 8 -7.77 -22.24 -0.71
N LEU A 9 -6.63 -21.74 -1.17
CA LEU A 9 -6.57 -20.75 -2.25
C LEU A 9 -6.85 -21.39 -3.63
N LYS A 10 -6.97 -22.73 -3.68
CA LYS A 10 -7.22 -23.51 -4.90
C LYS A 10 -6.25 -23.15 -6.03
N MET A 11 -4.98 -22.89 -5.68
CA MET A 11 -3.94 -22.58 -6.66
C MET A 11 -3.56 -23.86 -7.40
N GLY A 12 -3.74 -23.88 -8.72
CA GLY A 12 -3.41 -25.04 -9.56
C GLY A 12 -1.91 -25.24 -9.79
N LYS A 13 -1.06 -24.34 -9.30
CA LYS A 13 0.40 -24.36 -9.44
C LYS A 13 1.04 -24.14 -8.07
N GLN A 14 2.26 -24.64 -7.89
CA GLN A 14 3.06 -24.35 -6.70
C GLN A 14 3.35 -22.85 -6.62
N PRO A 15 3.07 -22.18 -5.48
CA PRO A 15 3.38 -20.77 -5.32
C PRO A 15 4.90 -20.55 -5.32
N SER A 16 5.35 -19.44 -5.91
CA SER A 16 6.75 -19.02 -5.82
C SER A 16 7.14 -18.72 -4.37
N ALA A 17 8.44 -18.77 -4.06
CA ALA A 17 8.93 -18.42 -2.72
C ALA A 17 8.58 -16.97 -2.29
N SER A 18 8.35 -16.09 -3.29
CA SER A 18 7.96 -14.69 -3.14
C SER A 18 6.44 -14.47 -3.19
N ALA A 19 5.61 -15.51 -3.24
CA ALA A 19 4.16 -15.34 -3.29
C ALA A 19 3.65 -14.72 -1.98
N VAL A 20 2.95 -13.60 -2.10
CA VAL A 20 2.35 -12.86 -0.98
C VAL A 20 0.83 -12.95 -1.07
N VAL A 21 0.17 -13.05 0.09
CA VAL A 21 -1.29 -13.04 0.21
C VAL A 21 -1.72 -11.78 0.95
N CYS A 22 -2.73 -11.08 0.43
CA CYS A 22 -3.29 -9.90 1.08
C CYS A 22 -3.87 -10.24 2.46
N SER A 23 -3.66 -9.35 3.43
CA SER A 23 -4.15 -9.51 4.82
C SER A 23 -5.68 -9.64 4.93
N LYS A 24 -6.43 -9.18 3.92
CA LYS A 24 -7.90 -9.27 3.86
C LYS A 24 -8.48 -10.70 3.78
N HIS A 25 -7.63 -11.69 3.50
CA HIS A 25 -8.05 -13.09 3.44
C HIS A 25 -7.98 -13.84 4.77
N PHE A 26 -7.44 -13.18 5.81
CA PHE A 26 -7.29 -13.72 7.15
C PHE A 26 -8.28 -13.05 8.08
N LYS A 27 -8.66 -13.76 9.15
CA LYS A 27 -9.51 -13.16 10.19
C LYS A 27 -8.67 -12.26 11.08
N LYS A 28 -9.30 -11.37 11.85
CA LYS A 28 -8.56 -10.41 12.70
C LYS A 28 -7.85 -11.11 13.86
N GLU A 29 -8.39 -12.24 14.29
CA GLU A 29 -7.92 -13.08 15.39
C GLU A 29 -6.65 -13.85 15.01
N ASP A 30 -6.41 -14.06 13.70
CA ASP A 30 -5.21 -14.73 13.18
C ASP A 30 -3.96 -13.84 13.28
N PHE A 31 -4.11 -12.58 13.69
CA PHE A 31 -3.01 -11.63 13.83
C PHE A 31 -2.59 -11.45 15.28
N VAL A 32 -1.33 -11.79 15.56
CA VAL A 32 -0.67 -11.56 16.85
C VAL A 32 0.10 -10.24 16.82
N TYR A 33 -0.07 -9.46 17.89
CA TYR A 33 0.74 -8.28 18.14
C TYR A 33 1.98 -8.69 18.94
N PRO A 34 3.20 -8.60 18.38
CA PRO A 34 4.40 -8.80 19.18
C PRO A 34 4.45 -7.76 20.30
N VAL A 35 4.74 -8.23 21.51
CA VAL A 35 4.69 -7.46 22.76
C VAL A 35 5.71 -6.30 22.76
N TYR A 36 6.76 -6.40 21.95
CA TYR A 36 7.78 -5.36 21.82
C TYR A 36 7.41 -4.35 20.73
N LYS A 37 7.09 -3.12 21.14
CA LYS A 37 6.95 -1.97 20.24
C LYS A 37 8.33 -1.55 19.74
N THR A 38 8.76 -2.04 18.59
CA THR A 38 9.89 -1.41 17.88
C THR A 38 9.39 -0.09 17.26
N GLN A 39 9.91 1.03 17.76
CA GLN A 39 9.91 2.32 17.05
C GLN A 39 8.52 2.87 16.64
N GLY A 40 7.51 2.76 17.51
CA GLY A 40 6.22 3.46 17.33
C GLY A 40 5.26 2.89 16.29
N TYR A 41 5.69 1.95 15.43
CA TYR A 41 4.82 1.29 14.46
C TYR A 41 4.31 -0.05 15.00
N LYS A 42 2.98 -0.19 15.10
CA LYS A 42 2.34 -1.46 15.46
C LYS A 42 2.28 -2.37 14.23
N TYR A 43 3.30 -3.20 14.02
CA TYR A 43 3.22 -4.27 13.03
C TYR A 43 2.52 -5.49 13.64
N ARG A 44 1.76 -6.21 12.81
CA ARG A 44 1.07 -7.45 13.17
C ARG A 44 1.72 -8.62 12.45
N LYS A 45 1.85 -9.75 13.13
CA LYS A 45 2.32 -11.01 12.54
C LYS A 45 1.16 -12.01 12.48
N LEU A 46 1.08 -12.79 11.41
CA LEU A 46 0.13 -13.89 11.33
C LEU A 46 0.61 -15.05 12.22
N VAL A 47 -0.32 -15.73 12.88
CA VAL A 47 -0.03 -16.99 13.58
C VAL A 47 0.55 -18.01 12.57
N PRO A 48 1.57 -18.82 12.93
CA PRO A 48 2.14 -19.85 12.06
C PRO A 48 1.17 -20.95 11.60
N GLU A 49 -0.07 -20.95 12.11
CA GLU A 49 -1.14 -21.87 11.75
C GLU A 49 -2.31 -21.17 11.04
N ALA A 50 -2.25 -19.85 10.85
CA ALA A 50 -3.31 -19.09 10.19
C ALA A 50 -3.55 -19.57 8.75
N ILE A 51 -4.79 -19.89 8.42
CA ILE A 51 -5.20 -20.32 7.07
C ILE A 51 -6.13 -19.25 6.48
N PRO A 52 -5.88 -18.77 5.25
CA PRO A 52 -6.78 -17.81 4.61
C PRO A 52 -8.16 -18.45 4.45
N SER A 53 -9.16 -17.80 5.04
CA SER A 53 -10.53 -18.32 5.12
C SER A 53 -11.59 -17.31 4.72
N VAL A 54 -11.24 -16.02 4.63
CA VAL A 54 -12.17 -14.93 4.36
C VAL A 54 -12.05 -14.48 2.89
N ASN A 55 -13.19 -14.13 2.27
CA ASN A 55 -13.25 -13.59 0.90
C ASN A 55 -12.55 -14.45 -0.16
N LEU A 56 -12.61 -15.77 -0.01
CA LEU A 56 -12.10 -16.67 -1.03
C LEU A 56 -13.03 -16.67 -2.24
N PRO A 57 -12.50 -16.66 -3.48
CA PRO A 57 -13.32 -16.76 -4.67
C PRO A 57 -14.21 -18.01 -4.61
N VAL A 58 -15.52 -17.80 -4.62
CA VAL A 58 -16.49 -18.90 -4.69
C VAL A 58 -16.54 -19.36 -6.14
N ARG A 59 -16.23 -20.64 -6.40
CA ARG A 59 -16.42 -21.17 -7.76
C ARG A 59 -17.91 -21.22 -8.07
N PRO A 60 -18.33 -20.98 -9.32
CA PRO A 60 -19.72 -21.15 -9.73
C PRO A 60 -20.29 -22.55 -9.39
N SER A 61 -19.45 -23.59 -9.40
CA SER A 61 -19.80 -24.94 -8.97
C SER A 61 -20.16 -25.05 -7.49
N ASP A 62 -19.50 -24.27 -6.64
CA ASP A 62 -19.71 -24.26 -5.19
C ASP A 62 -20.96 -23.43 -4.84
N ALA A 63 -21.22 -22.35 -5.59
CA ALA A 63 -22.37 -21.47 -5.41
C ALA A 63 -23.73 -22.19 -5.64
N ARG A 64 -23.79 -23.16 -6.55
CA ARG A 64 -24.99 -23.98 -6.76
C ARG A 64 -25.30 -24.88 -5.56
N ARG A 65 -24.29 -25.24 -4.77
CA ARG A 65 -24.43 -26.10 -3.59
C ARG A 65 -24.98 -25.34 -2.38
N SER A 66 -24.63 -24.06 -2.24
CA SER A 66 -25.11 -23.22 -1.13
C SER A 66 -26.57 -22.79 -1.27
N HIS A 67 -27.08 -22.63 -2.49
CA HIS A 67 -28.48 -22.23 -2.73
C HIS A 67 -29.49 -23.37 -2.46
N LEU A 68 -29.05 -24.63 -2.49
CA LEU A 68 -29.93 -25.79 -2.27
C LEU A 68 -30.11 -26.17 -0.80
N GLY A 69 -29.59 -25.40 0.16
CA GLY A 69 -29.80 -25.65 1.60
C GLY A 69 -29.28 -27.00 2.12
N LEU A 70 -28.62 -27.80 1.27
CA LEU A 70 -27.99 -29.05 1.64
C LEU A 70 -26.62 -28.76 2.27
N THR A 71 -26.63 -28.14 3.45
CA THR A 71 -25.53 -28.27 4.40
C THR A 71 -25.56 -29.69 4.95
N ARG A 72 -25.23 -30.68 4.10
CA ARG A 72 -24.71 -31.95 4.59
C ARG A 72 -23.33 -31.61 5.13
N GLN A 73 -23.31 -31.21 6.39
CA GLN A 73 -22.14 -31.05 7.22
C GLN A 73 -21.47 -32.42 7.32
N ARG A 74 -20.75 -32.79 6.26
CA ARG A 74 -19.74 -33.83 6.32
C ARG A 74 -18.59 -33.17 7.05
N GLN A 75 -18.68 -33.17 8.38
CA GLN A 75 -17.48 -33.24 9.20
C GLN A 75 -16.77 -34.48 8.70
N ASP A 76 -15.73 -34.26 7.90
CA ASP A 76 -14.68 -35.24 7.79
C ASP A 76 -14.08 -35.28 9.20
N ASP A 77 -14.58 -36.22 10.01
CA ASP A 77 -13.93 -36.71 11.21
C ASP A 77 -12.61 -37.32 10.76
N TRP A 78 -11.61 -36.46 10.57
CA TRP A 78 -10.23 -36.89 10.60
C TRP A 78 -9.88 -37.13 12.07
N GLU A 79 -10.32 -38.27 12.60
CA GLU A 79 -9.66 -38.85 13.77
C GLU A 79 -8.25 -39.23 13.34
N PRO A 80 -7.20 -38.64 13.94
CA PRO A 80 -5.86 -39.17 13.76
C PRO A 80 -5.82 -40.61 14.29
N PRO A 81 -5.14 -41.54 13.61
CA PRO A 81 -4.98 -42.89 14.13
C PRO A 81 -4.32 -42.82 15.51
N LEU A 82 -4.96 -43.47 16.48
CA LEU A 82 -4.46 -43.73 17.82
C LEU A 82 -3.07 -44.39 17.67
N VAL A 83 -2.01 -43.63 17.91
CA VAL A 83 -0.67 -44.20 18.04
C VAL A 83 -0.50 -44.54 19.50
N ASP A 84 -0.40 -45.83 19.78
CA ASP A 84 -0.20 -46.37 21.12
C ASP A 84 0.98 -45.69 21.81
N GLU A 85 0.67 -45.24 23.01
CA GLU A 85 1.55 -44.71 24.04
C GLU A 85 2.42 -45.85 24.61
N PRO A 86 3.76 -45.76 24.60
CA PRO A 86 4.58 -46.49 25.54
C PRO A 86 4.91 -45.61 26.75
N GLN A 87 4.46 -46.10 27.91
CA GLN A 87 4.80 -45.62 29.25
C GLN A 87 6.32 -45.53 29.49
N SER A 88 6.78 -44.35 29.98
CA SER A 88 7.69 -44.06 31.12
C SER A 88 8.98 -44.91 31.36
N PRO A 89 10.03 -44.46 32.12
CA PRO A 89 10.01 -43.38 33.13
C PRO A 89 11.27 -42.49 33.30
N ALA A 90 11.09 -41.47 34.15
CA ALA A 90 12.01 -40.93 35.18
C ALA A 90 13.29 -40.12 34.83
N ALA A 91 13.32 -38.95 35.48
CA ALA A 91 14.43 -38.32 36.21
C ALA A 91 15.50 -37.48 35.49
N ALA A 92 15.53 -36.18 35.85
CA ALA A 92 16.69 -35.33 36.23
C ALA A 92 16.38 -33.87 35.83
N VAL A 93 16.04 -32.97 36.76
CA VAL A 93 16.97 -32.16 37.59
C VAL A 93 18.09 -31.53 36.75
N GLY A 94 18.02 -30.21 36.55
CA GLY A 94 19.11 -29.44 35.94
C GLY A 94 18.80 -27.95 35.81
N LYS A 95 19.09 -27.19 36.87
CA LYS A 95 19.21 -25.72 36.89
C LYS A 95 20.45 -25.27 36.11
N SER A 96 20.30 -24.31 35.20
CA SER A 96 21.25 -23.22 34.89
C SER A 96 20.55 -22.30 33.86
N GLY A 97 20.48 -20.98 33.97
CA GLY A 97 21.43 -20.07 34.59
C GLY A 97 22.50 -19.67 33.57
N ALA A 98 22.14 -18.89 32.54
CA ALA A 98 23.11 -18.24 31.65
C ALA A 98 22.46 -17.06 30.89
N THR A 99 22.69 -15.85 31.40
CA THR A 99 22.84 -14.62 30.62
C THR A 99 24.06 -14.71 29.71
N PRO A 100 24.01 -14.14 28.50
CA PRO A 100 25.03 -13.16 28.09
C PRO A 100 24.34 -11.91 27.52
N GLU A 101 24.69 -10.73 28.03
CA GLU A 101 25.76 -9.86 27.55
C GLU A 101 25.35 -9.01 26.34
N ALA A 102 25.58 -7.72 26.56
CA ALA A 102 25.45 -6.64 25.62
C ALA A 102 26.26 -6.90 24.35
N ILE A 103 25.64 -6.62 23.21
CA ILE A 103 26.36 -6.19 22.01
C ILE A 103 25.76 -4.83 21.66
N GLU A 104 26.42 -3.79 22.16
CA GLU A 104 26.35 -2.46 21.58
C GLU A 104 27.00 -2.55 20.20
N GLN A 105 26.21 -2.33 19.16
CA GLN A 105 26.74 -2.09 17.82
C GLN A 105 26.23 -0.74 17.36
N GLU A 106 27.01 0.28 17.69
CA GLU A 106 26.96 1.61 17.09
C GLU A 106 27.08 1.46 15.57
N SER A 107 26.04 1.85 14.85
CA SER A 107 26.15 2.19 13.43
C SER A 107 25.69 3.62 13.25
N ASN A 108 26.64 4.53 13.51
CA ASN A 108 26.63 5.89 13.01
C ASN A 108 26.59 5.84 11.46
N LEU A 109 25.39 5.90 10.89
CA LEU A 109 25.19 6.31 9.50
C LEU A 109 24.77 7.77 9.47
N PHE A 110 25.81 8.58 9.57
CA PHE A 110 25.88 9.98 9.18
C PHE A 110 25.47 10.11 7.70
N PHE A 111 24.24 10.57 7.45
CA PHE A 111 23.82 11.00 6.11
C PHE A 111 24.22 12.46 5.93
N PRO A 112 25.07 12.82 4.93
CA PRO A 112 25.31 14.22 4.61
C PRO A 112 24.07 14.83 3.96
N ALA A 113 23.79 16.08 4.32
CA ALA A 113 22.75 16.92 3.75
C ALA A 113 22.96 17.09 2.23
N VAL A 114 21.98 16.68 1.44
CA VAL A 114 21.90 17.01 0.01
C VAL A 114 21.48 18.48 -0.11
N GLN A 115 22.41 19.32 -0.55
CA GLN A 115 22.13 20.69 -0.97
C GLN A 115 21.31 20.66 -2.28
N PRO A 116 20.27 21.51 -2.44
CA PRO A 116 19.63 21.71 -3.73
C PRO A 116 20.51 22.58 -4.61
N ALA A 117 20.87 22.07 -5.79
CA ALA A 117 21.50 22.84 -6.85
C ALA A 117 20.44 23.72 -7.55
N ASP A 118 20.71 25.02 -7.58
CA ASP A 118 20.11 25.97 -8.50
C ASP A 118 20.47 25.63 -9.96
N ALA A 119 19.50 25.72 -10.88
CA ALA A 119 19.60 26.36 -12.20
C ALA A 119 18.62 25.77 -13.25
N SER A 120 17.76 26.63 -13.79
CA SER A 120 17.30 26.69 -15.20
C SER A 120 16.20 27.74 -15.28
N SER A 121 16.41 28.99 -15.72
CA SER A 121 16.93 29.48 -17.01
C SER A 121 16.25 28.87 -18.24
N THR A 122 15.11 29.45 -18.56
CA THR A 122 14.69 29.96 -19.88
C THR A 122 15.34 29.33 -21.12
N ALA A 123 14.54 28.65 -21.95
CA ALA A 123 14.56 28.80 -23.41
C ALA A 123 13.30 28.19 -24.04
N ALA A 124 12.56 29.03 -24.75
CA ALA A 124 11.56 28.63 -25.71
C ALA A 124 12.25 28.06 -26.97
N ALA A 125 11.76 26.93 -27.47
CA ALA A 125 11.97 26.46 -28.84
C ALA A 125 10.68 25.73 -29.24
N GLY A 126 9.98 26.07 -30.32
CA GLY A 126 10.49 26.61 -31.56
C GLY A 126 10.34 25.53 -32.62
N CYS A 127 9.25 25.65 -33.38
CA CYS A 127 8.87 24.88 -34.56
C CYS A 127 10.03 24.59 -35.52
N THR A 128 10.22 23.34 -35.95
CA THR A 128 10.79 23.03 -37.27
C THR A 128 10.20 21.76 -37.86
N SER A 129 9.56 21.92 -39.01
CA SER A 129 9.22 20.88 -39.97
C SER A 129 10.51 20.24 -40.52
N ALA A 130 10.51 18.93 -40.72
CA ALA A 130 11.55 18.23 -41.47
C ALA A 130 10.93 17.41 -42.60
N THR A 131 11.09 17.93 -43.81
CA THR A 131 10.96 17.21 -45.08
C THR A 131 12.37 17.00 -45.62
N VAL A 132 12.81 15.77 -45.84
CA VAL A 132 13.81 15.44 -46.88
C VAL A 132 13.71 13.97 -47.27
N ALA A 133 13.79 13.75 -48.57
CA ALA A 133 13.63 12.49 -49.25
C ALA A 133 14.98 11.84 -49.63
N SER A 134 14.92 10.51 -49.80
CA SER A 134 15.54 9.67 -50.83
C SER A 134 17.07 9.51 -50.94
N GLY A 135 17.49 8.24 -51.03
CA GLY A 135 18.81 7.81 -51.49
C GLY A 135 18.98 6.28 -51.41
N ALA A 136 18.69 5.61 -52.53
CA ALA A 136 18.70 4.15 -52.71
C ALA A 136 20.10 3.54 -52.97
N ALA A 137 20.25 2.24 -52.68
CA ALA A 137 21.18 1.34 -53.40
C ALA A 137 20.63 -0.10 -53.40
N ALA A 138 20.54 -0.67 -54.62
CA ALA A 138 20.01 -2.00 -54.98
C ALA A 138 20.97 -3.15 -54.58
N SER A 139 20.52 -4.41 -54.41
CA SER A 139 20.28 -5.37 -55.52
C SER A 139 19.68 -6.72 -55.02
N PRO A 140 19.17 -7.60 -55.93
CA PRO A 140 17.94 -8.36 -55.72
C PRO A 140 18.14 -9.86 -55.46
N THR A 141 17.16 -10.52 -54.83
CA THR A 141 16.91 -11.96 -54.99
C THR A 141 15.41 -12.23 -54.91
N THR A 142 14.98 -13.15 -55.76
CA THR A 142 13.65 -13.38 -56.31
C THR A 142 12.63 -14.05 -55.37
N ALA A 143 11.36 -13.69 -55.61
CA ALA A 143 10.12 -14.46 -55.41
C ALA A 143 9.48 -14.50 -54.01
N GLU A 144 8.62 -13.51 -53.73
CA GLU A 144 7.19 -13.72 -53.48
C GLU A 144 6.49 -12.35 -53.57
N ALA A 145 5.66 -12.16 -54.59
CA ALA A 145 4.86 -10.96 -54.75
C ALA A 145 3.69 -11.00 -53.74
N VAL A 146 3.97 -10.71 -52.47
CA VAL A 146 2.94 -10.31 -51.52
C VAL A 146 2.51 -8.90 -51.92
N ALA A 147 1.26 -8.76 -52.35
CA ALA A 147 0.65 -7.47 -52.61
C ALA A 147 0.75 -6.60 -51.36
N THR A 148 1.76 -5.73 -51.30
CA THR A 148 1.84 -4.58 -50.41
C THR A 148 0.75 -3.62 -50.85
N GLY A 149 -0.48 -3.93 -50.43
CA GLY A 149 -1.63 -3.06 -50.57
C GLY A 149 -1.29 -1.72 -49.97
N ASP A 150 -1.34 -0.71 -50.81
CA ASP A 150 -1.04 0.69 -50.56
C ASP A 150 -1.93 1.25 -49.44
N ALA A 151 -1.48 1.07 -48.18
CA ALA A 151 -2.16 1.53 -46.96
C ALA A 151 -2.16 3.05 -46.80
N SER A 152 -1.66 3.79 -47.80
CA SER A 152 -1.56 5.25 -47.79
C SER A 152 -2.79 5.95 -48.38
N ARG A 153 -3.76 5.20 -48.94
CA ARG A 153 -4.94 5.82 -49.55
C ARG A 153 -5.97 6.18 -48.48
N ALA A 154 -5.94 7.44 -48.05
CA ALA A 154 -6.93 8.00 -47.15
C ALA A 154 -8.36 7.66 -47.64
N PRO A 155 -9.25 7.25 -46.72
CA PRO A 155 -10.60 6.87 -47.08
C PRO A 155 -11.31 8.06 -47.70
N ARG A 156 -12.11 7.79 -48.74
CA ARG A 156 -12.87 8.82 -49.48
C ARG A 156 -14.36 8.58 -49.32
N GLY A 157 -15.14 9.65 -49.50
CA GLY A 157 -16.60 9.60 -49.43
C GLY A 157 -17.11 9.32 -48.02
N ARG A 158 -18.16 8.50 -47.89
CA ARG A 158 -18.85 8.26 -46.61
C ARG A 158 -17.96 7.68 -45.51
N MET A 159 -16.97 6.85 -45.86
CA MET A 159 -16.03 6.28 -44.90
C MET A 159 -15.15 7.35 -44.23
N ALA A 160 -14.78 8.41 -44.97
CA ALA A 160 -13.98 9.51 -44.43
C ALA A 160 -14.73 10.30 -43.34
N LEU A 161 -16.05 10.43 -43.47
CA LEU A 161 -16.89 11.12 -42.49
C LEU A 161 -17.01 10.32 -41.19
N LEU A 162 -17.13 8.99 -41.30
CA LEU A 162 -17.19 8.11 -40.14
C LEU A 162 -15.86 8.11 -39.37
N GLU A 163 -14.73 8.07 -40.06
CA GLU A 163 -13.41 8.12 -39.39
C GLU A 163 -13.15 9.43 -38.67
N ARG A 164 -13.57 10.56 -39.27
CA ARG A 164 -13.50 11.86 -38.59
C ARG A 164 -14.39 11.89 -37.34
N SER A 165 -15.63 11.42 -37.45
CA SER A 165 -16.54 11.34 -36.29
C SER A 165 -15.98 10.47 -35.18
N LEU A 166 -15.37 9.32 -35.52
CA LEU A 166 -14.75 8.44 -34.53
C LEU A 166 -13.48 9.05 -33.91
N ALA A 167 -12.69 9.79 -34.69
CA ALA A 167 -11.53 10.52 -34.18
C ALA A 167 -11.97 11.60 -33.20
N ASP A 168 -12.97 12.42 -33.56
CA ASP A 168 -13.51 13.47 -32.70
C ASP A 168 -14.09 12.90 -31.39
N GLU A 169 -14.81 11.78 -31.45
CA GLU A 169 -15.31 11.09 -30.25
C GLU A 169 -14.17 10.56 -29.36
N ASN A 170 -13.13 10.00 -29.96
CA ASN A 170 -11.97 9.51 -29.21
C ASN A 170 -11.20 10.66 -28.56
N ASP A 171 -11.07 11.80 -29.25
CA ASP A 171 -10.46 13.01 -28.71
C ASP A 171 -11.27 13.57 -27.54
N TYR A 172 -12.61 13.56 -27.65
CA TYR A 172 -13.50 13.94 -26.55
C TYR A 172 -13.34 13.00 -25.34
N ARG A 173 -13.32 11.68 -25.55
CA ARG A 173 -13.08 10.70 -24.48
C ARG A 173 -11.71 10.90 -23.82
N ALA A 174 -10.67 11.15 -24.62
CA ALA A 174 -9.33 11.42 -24.11
C ALA A 174 -9.28 12.73 -23.31
N ALA A 175 -9.96 13.77 -23.77
CA ALA A 175 -10.08 15.04 -23.03
C ALA A 175 -10.78 14.85 -21.69
N LEU A 176 -11.90 14.12 -21.66
CA LEU A 176 -12.65 13.84 -20.45
C LEU A 176 -11.83 13.05 -19.43
N LEU A 177 -11.07 12.05 -19.88
CA LEU A 177 -10.17 11.27 -19.00
C LEU A 177 -9.05 12.13 -18.42
N ARG A 178 -8.49 13.05 -19.20
CA ARG A 178 -7.48 14.01 -18.71
C ARG A 178 -8.08 14.93 -17.65
N GLU A 179 -9.30 15.40 -17.87
CA GLU A 179 -10.02 16.25 -16.91
C GLU A 179 -10.33 15.50 -15.61
N GLU A 180 -10.88 14.28 -15.69
CA GLU A 180 -11.16 13.44 -14.50
C GLU A 180 -9.87 13.18 -13.71
N HIS A 181 -8.79 12.86 -14.42
CA HIS A 181 -7.49 12.65 -13.78
C HIS A 181 -6.99 13.93 -13.09
N GLY A 182 -7.14 15.09 -13.74
CA GLY A 182 -6.83 16.40 -13.17
C GLY A 182 -7.59 16.67 -11.88
N LEU A 183 -8.92 16.44 -11.89
CA LEU A 183 -9.77 16.61 -10.71
C LEU A 183 -9.38 15.67 -9.56
N ARG A 184 -9.04 14.41 -9.85
CA ARG A 184 -8.57 13.46 -8.82
C ARG A 184 -7.28 13.94 -8.16
N LEU A 185 -6.33 14.46 -8.94
CA LEU A 185 -5.08 15.03 -8.42
C LEU A 185 -5.33 16.29 -7.58
N GLN A 186 -6.24 17.15 -8.04
CA GLN A 186 -6.62 18.36 -7.32
C GLN A 186 -7.25 18.01 -5.97
N LEU A 187 -8.21 17.08 -5.93
CA LEU A 187 -8.86 16.65 -4.70
C LEU A 187 -7.84 16.10 -3.69
N MET A 188 -6.91 15.24 -4.13
CA MET A 188 -5.87 14.72 -3.23
C MET A 188 -4.97 15.82 -2.67
N ARG A 189 -4.70 16.87 -3.45
CA ARG A 189 -3.92 18.03 -3.01
C ARG A 189 -4.70 18.86 -1.99
N GLU A 190 -5.97 19.09 -2.24
CA GLU A 190 -6.87 19.82 -1.33
C GLU A 190 -7.04 19.08 0.00
N ASP A 191 -7.27 17.76 -0.03
CA ASP A 191 -7.33 16.92 1.17
C ASP A 191 -6.03 17.00 1.97
N HIS A 192 -4.88 16.90 1.30
CA HIS A 192 -3.59 17.02 1.97
C HIS A 192 -3.41 18.39 2.63
N ASN A 193 -3.76 19.47 1.93
CA ASN A 193 -3.68 20.83 2.45
C ASN A 193 -4.65 21.07 3.61
N SER A 194 -5.87 20.55 3.53
CA SER A 194 -6.86 20.61 4.61
C SER A 194 -6.34 19.94 5.89
N ILE A 195 -5.75 18.74 5.76
CA ILE A 195 -5.14 18.03 6.89
C ILE A 195 -3.97 18.83 7.49
N LEU A 196 -3.15 19.47 6.66
CA LEU A 196 -2.05 20.31 7.14
C LEU A 196 -2.56 21.54 7.88
N GLN A 197 -3.60 22.18 7.37
CA GLN A 197 -4.22 23.36 7.98
C GLN A 197 -4.85 23.01 9.34
N GLU A 198 -5.61 21.92 9.42
CA GLU A 198 -6.20 21.43 10.68
C GLU A 198 -5.11 21.21 11.75
N ARG A 199 -3.97 20.63 11.36
CA ARG A 199 -2.82 20.43 12.26
C ARG A 199 -2.22 21.75 12.73
N GLN A 200 -2.16 22.77 11.87
CA GLN A 200 -1.65 24.09 12.23
C GLN A 200 -2.61 24.79 13.19
N GLU A 201 -3.91 24.79 12.90
CA GLU A 201 -4.95 25.37 13.75
C GLU A 201 -4.98 24.72 15.13
N LYS A 202 -4.89 23.38 15.18
CA LYS A 202 -4.79 22.64 16.44
C LYS A 202 -3.58 23.06 17.27
N LYS A 203 -2.40 23.20 16.65
CA LYS A 203 -1.20 23.69 17.34
C LYS A 203 -1.39 25.11 17.87
N LEU A 204 -2.04 25.98 17.12
CA LEU A 204 -2.32 27.35 17.56
C LEU A 204 -3.28 27.37 18.75
N LEU A 205 -4.33 26.54 18.74
CA LEU A 205 -5.25 26.40 19.86
C LEU A 205 -4.53 25.85 21.10
N ASP A 206 -3.67 24.85 20.96
CA ASP A 206 -2.87 24.32 22.08
C ASP A 206 -1.95 25.39 22.67
N ILE A 207 -1.34 26.23 21.83
CA ILE A 207 -0.52 27.37 22.29
C ILE A 207 -1.38 28.38 23.05
N GLN A 208 -2.55 28.75 22.53
CA GLN A 208 -3.46 29.68 23.21
C GLN A 208 -3.93 29.13 24.57
N LYS A 209 -4.29 27.85 24.62
CA LYS A 209 -4.67 27.18 25.86
C LYS A 209 -3.55 27.22 26.90
N LYS A 210 -2.31 26.89 26.50
CA LYS A 210 -1.15 26.98 27.39
C LYS A 210 -0.89 28.41 27.87
N LYS A 211 -1.08 29.42 27.02
CA LYS A 211 -0.95 30.83 27.43
C LYS A 211 -1.97 31.19 28.51
N LEU A 212 -3.22 30.77 28.37
CA LEU A 212 -4.26 31.00 29.39
C LEU A 212 -3.94 30.28 30.70
N GLU A 213 -3.44 29.04 30.62
CA GLU A 213 -3.02 28.28 31.80
C GLU A 213 -1.86 28.96 32.54
N ILE A 214 -0.86 29.47 31.81
CA ILE A 214 0.24 30.24 32.39
C ILE A 214 -0.27 31.49 33.10
N LEU A 215 -1.18 32.25 32.47
CA LEU A 215 -1.75 33.45 33.08
C LEU A 215 -2.53 33.15 34.37
N GLU A 216 -3.26 32.02 34.41
CA GLU A 216 -3.97 31.60 35.62
C GLU A 216 -3.00 31.19 36.73
N ILE A 217 -1.92 30.47 36.40
CA ILE A 217 -0.86 30.13 37.36
C ILE A 217 -0.20 31.40 37.91
N GLU A 218 0.13 32.37 37.05
CA GLU A 218 0.71 33.65 37.47
C GLU A 218 -0.21 34.41 38.44
N LYS A 219 -1.52 34.40 38.17
CA LYS A 219 -2.53 34.99 39.05
C LYS A 219 -2.56 34.28 40.41
N GLN A 220 -2.52 32.94 40.43
CA GLN A 220 -2.48 32.17 41.68
C GLN A 220 -1.21 32.46 42.48
N ILE A 221 -0.05 32.53 41.83
CA ILE A 221 1.22 32.89 42.47
C ILE A 221 1.13 34.28 43.11
N LYS A 222 0.60 35.28 42.39
CA LYS A 222 0.43 36.64 42.93
C LYS A 222 -0.51 36.68 44.13
N LEU A 223 -1.62 35.94 44.08
CA LEU A 223 -2.55 35.85 45.22
C LEU A 223 -1.90 35.20 46.45
N GLU A 224 -1.12 34.13 46.24
CA GLU A 224 -0.41 33.45 47.32
C GLU A 224 0.70 34.34 47.93
N GLN A 225 1.41 35.11 47.11
CA GLN A 225 2.37 36.12 47.59
C GLN A 225 1.69 37.17 48.48
N LEU A 226 0.52 37.68 48.08
CA LEU A 226 -0.25 38.63 48.89
C LEU A 226 -0.75 38.01 50.20
N ARG A 227 -1.17 36.75 50.18
CA ARG A 227 -1.56 36.01 51.39
C ARG A 227 -0.39 35.92 52.37
N ARG A 228 0.80 35.52 51.89
CA ARG A 228 2.00 35.41 52.72
C ARG A 228 2.44 36.75 53.32
N LEU A 229 2.35 37.85 52.56
CA LEU A 229 2.65 39.18 53.09
C LEU A 229 1.69 39.62 54.20
N ARG A 230 0.43 39.17 54.17
CA ARG A 230 -0.55 39.45 55.23
C ARG A 230 -0.30 38.63 56.50
N GLU A 231 0.21 37.41 56.35
CA GLU A 231 0.43 36.48 57.45
C GLU A 231 1.82 36.60 58.11
N ALA A 232 2.69 37.47 57.57
CA ALA A 232 3.98 37.76 58.18
C ALA A 232 3.79 38.51 59.52
N PRO A 233 4.20 37.95 60.67
CA PRO A 233 4.12 38.63 61.95
C PRO A 233 5.05 39.84 61.98
N GLU A 234 4.56 40.97 62.51
CA GLU A 234 5.35 42.19 62.79
C GLU A 234 6.43 41.95 63.85
#